data_AF-A0A8T2S7D5-F1
#
_entry.id   AF-A0A8T2S7D5-F1
#
_cell.length_a   1.000
_cell.length_b   1.000
_cell.length_c   1.000
_cell.angle_alpha   90.00
_cell.angle_beta   90.00
_cell.angle_gamma   90.00
#
_symmetry.space_group_name_H-M   'P 1'
#
loop_
_entity.id
_entity.type
_entity.pdbx_description
1 polymer ?
#
loop_
_entity_poly.entity_id
_entity_poly.type
_entity_poly.pdbx_seq_one_letter_code
_entity_poly.pdbx_strand_id
1 'polypeptide(L)'
;EIKKPATTRFAYMWIVLSRLFEVKVPLRQMVVSTFWSEWDESSSEESKSIQRLCLDESFWDSVKAILSVITTIYKVLRMTDCEDATLGLLIHIMRRAMEEI
;
A
#
# COMPACT_ATOMS: atom_id res chain seq x y z
N GLU A 1 2.27 -30.01 14.29
CA GLU A 1 3.22 -28.88 14.45
C GLU A 1 2.60 -27.65 13.76
N ILE A 2 2.22 -26.62 14.51
CA ILE A 2 1.57 -25.42 13.97
C ILE A 2 2.68 -24.42 13.65
N LYS A 3 3.04 -24.28 12.36
CA LYS A 3 3.98 -23.26 11.92
C LYS A 3 3.32 -21.89 12.12
N LYS A 4 3.91 -21.06 13.00
CA LYS A 4 3.49 -19.66 13.19
C LYS A 4 3.43 -18.96 11.82
N PRO A 5 2.33 -18.25 11.49
CA PRO A 5 2.25 -17.47 10.25
C PRO A 5 3.41 -16.49 10.19
N ALA A 6 4.07 -16.40 9.03
CA ALA A 6 5.16 -15.45 8.79
C ALA A 6 4.64 -14.01 8.92
N THR A 7 4.73 -13.48 10.13
CA THR A 7 4.17 -12.18 10.58
C THR A 7 4.77 -10.98 9.83
N THR A 8 5.82 -11.20 9.06
CA THR A 8 6.71 -10.12 8.58
C THR A 8 6.46 -9.67 7.14
N ARG A 9 5.90 -10.49 6.25
CA ARG A 9 5.82 -10.12 4.81
C ARG A 9 4.63 -9.21 4.47
N PHE A 10 3.46 -9.47 5.03
CA PHE A 10 2.27 -8.63 4.78
C PHE A 10 2.40 -7.23 5.38
N ALA A 11 2.93 -7.13 6.59
CA ALA A 11 3.15 -5.85 7.26
C ALA A 11 4.20 -4.98 6.52
N TYR A 12 5.25 -5.60 5.96
CA TYR A 12 6.30 -4.87 5.25
C TYR A 12 5.77 -4.10 4.03
N MET A 13 4.99 -4.76 3.16
CA MET A 13 4.43 -4.11 1.97
C MET A 13 3.52 -2.94 2.34
N TRP A 14 2.69 -3.10 3.38
CA TRP A 14 1.84 -2.02 3.88
C TRP A 14 2.67 -0.85 4.40
N ILE A 15 3.72 -1.09 5.19
CA ILE A 15 4.59 -0.04 5.73
C ILE A 15 5.23 0.75 4.58
N VAL A 16 5.82 0.05 3.60
CA VAL A 16 6.50 0.71 2.46
C VAL A 16 5.51 1.53 1.64
N LEU A 17 4.36 0.97 1.28
CA LEU A 17 3.35 1.68 0.50
C LEU A 17 2.71 2.83 1.28
N SER A 18 2.51 2.68 2.59
CA SER A 18 1.98 3.75 3.45
C SER A 18 2.94 4.92 3.50
N ARG A 19 4.24 4.66 3.72
CA ARG A 19 5.27 5.70 3.70
C ARG A 19 5.38 6.38 2.34
N LEU A 20 5.33 5.61 1.25
CA LEU A 20 5.32 6.17 -0.10
C LEU A 20 4.10 7.07 -0.35
N PHE A 21 2.91 6.64 0.09
CA PHE A 21 1.68 7.40 -0.06
C PHE A 21 1.66 8.68 0.78
N GLU A 22 2.21 8.64 2.00
CA GLU A 22 2.37 9.82 2.88
C GLU A 22 3.20 10.93 2.21
N VAL A 23 4.21 10.56 1.42
CA VAL A 23 5.08 11.51 0.71
C VAL A 23 4.63 11.80 -0.73
N LYS A 24 3.43 11.37 -1.14
CA LYS A 24 2.88 11.60 -2.50
C LYS A 24 3.00 13.05 -2.96
N VAL A 25 2.57 14.00 -2.13
CA VAL A 25 2.56 15.43 -2.49
C VAL A 25 3.98 15.98 -2.66
N PRO A 26 4.91 15.80 -1.69
CA PRO A 26 6.31 16.16 -1.88
C PRO A 26 6.96 15.51 -3.11
N LEU A 27 6.71 14.23 -3.38
CA LEU A 27 7.24 13.54 -4.56
C LEU A 27 6.76 14.17 -5.86
N ARG A 28 5.47 14.51 -5.94
CA ARG A 28 4.90 15.20 -7.11
C ARG A 28 5.53 16.58 -7.31
N GLN A 29 5.75 17.32 -6.23
CA GLN A 29 6.43 18.61 -6.28
C GLN A 29 7.89 18.47 -6.72
N MET A 30 8.59 17.44 -6.24
CA MET A 30 9.97 17.15 -6.62
C MET A 30 10.08 16.94 -8.14
N VAL A 31 9.26 16.06 -8.73
CA VAL A 31 9.37 15.70 -10.15
C VAL A 31 8.92 16.80 -11.12
N VAL A 32 8.32 17.89 -10.64
CA VAL A 32 7.97 19.08 -11.45
C VAL A 32 8.84 20.31 -11.12
N SER A 33 9.78 20.17 -10.19
CA SER A 33 10.66 21.26 -9.79
C SER A 33 11.67 21.60 -10.88
N THR A 34 12.16 22.85 -10.87
CA THR A 34 13.26 23.26 -11.74
C THR A 34 14.53 22.46 -11.46
N PHE A 35 14.76 22.12 -10.19
CA PHE A 35 15.87 21.25 -9.78
C PHE A 35 15.82 19.89 -10.47
N TRP A 36 14.64 19.28 -10.58
CA TRP A 36 14.48 18.01 -11.31
C TRP A 36 14.77 18.18 -12.80
N SER A 37 14.30 19.26 -13.45
CA SER A 37 14.58 19.47 -14.88
C SER A 37 16.03 19.83 -15.18
N GLU A 38 16.74 20.44 -14.25
CA GLU A 38 18.13 20.86 -14.38
C GLU A 38 19.12 19.76 -13.99
N TRP A 39 18.64 18.67 -13.37
CA TRP A 39 19.46 17.52 -13.03
C TRP A 39 19.91 16.78 -14.30
N ASP A 40 21.20 16.41 -14.37
CA ASP A 40 21.83 15.79 -15.55
C ASP A 40 21.11 14.52 -16.05
N GLU A 41 20.53 13.73 -15.14
CA GLU A 41 19.83 12.49 -15.48
C GLU A 41 18.31 12.67 -15.68
N SER A 42 17.79 13.89 -15.60
CA SER A 42 16.36 14.17 -15.76
C SER A 42 15.77 13.68 -17.09
N SER A 43 16.62 13.64 -18.11
CA SER A 43 16.26 13.21 -19.47
C SER A 43 16.37 11.70 -19.69
N SER A 44 16.85 10.94 -18.71
CA SER A 44 16.93 9.47 -18.79
C SER A 44 15.53 8.85 -18.90
N GLU A 45 15.47 7.64 -19.44
CA GLU A 45 14.20 6.91 -19.58
C GLU A 45 13.62 6.56 -18.21
N GLU A 46 14.49 6.26 -17.25
CA GLU A 46 14.20 5.98 -15.86
C GLU A 46 13.56 7.21 -15.18
N SER A 47 14.18 8.38 -15.28
CA SER A 47 13.67 9.62 -14.71
C SER A 47 12.31 10.01 -15.29
N LYS A 48 12.15 9.88 -16.61
CA LYS A 48 10.85 10.09 -17.27
C LYS A 48 9.79 9.10 -16.79
N SER A 49 10.17 7.85 -16.55
CA SER A 49 9.26 6.83 -16.03
C SER A 49 8.83 7.11 -14.60
N ILE A 50 9.77 7.52 -13.74
CA ILE A 50 9.49 7.96 -12.36
C ILE A 50 8.55 9.17 -12.36
N GLN A 51 8.83 10.18 -13.19
CA GLN A 51 8.00 11.37 -13.30
C GLN A 51 6.57 11.01 -13.73
N ARG A 52 6.40 10.15 -14.75
CA ARG A 52 5.08 9.66 -15.16
C ARG A 52 4.36 8.95 -14.02
N LEU A 53 5.04 8.03 -13.33
CA LEU A 53 4.46 7.26 -12.22
C LEU A 53 4.02 8.17 -11.07
N CYS A 54 4.85 9.13 -10.68
CA CYS A 54 4.53 10.07 -9.61
C CYS A 54 3.35 10.99 -9.97
N LEU A 55 3.16 11.33 -11.24
CA LEU A 55 2.08 12.20 -11.70
C LEU A 55 0.79 11.44 -12.07
N ASP A 56 0.85 10.13 -12.25
CA ASP A 56 -0.28 9.27 -12.58
C ASP A 56 -1.20 9.07 -11.36
N GLU A 57 -2.42 9.59 -11.45
CA GLU A 57 -3.40 9.44 -10.37
C GLU A 57 -3.87 7.99 -10.23
N SER A 58 -3.97 7.24 -11.33
CA SER A 58 -4.42 5.84 -11.31
C SER A 58 -3.44 4.92 -10.57
N PHE A 59 -2.14 5.23 -10.64
CA PHE A 59 -1.13 4.59 -9.81
C PHE A 59 -1.41 4.82 -8.31
N TRP A 60 -1.67 6.07 -7.90
CA TRP A 60 -1.95 6.39 -6.50
C TRP A 60 -3.27 5.81 -6.00
N ASP A 61 -4.29 5.77 -6.85
CA ASP A 61 -5.55 5.08 -6.55
C ASP A 61 -5.32 3.58 -6.33
N SER A 62 -4.48 2.96 -7.16
CA SER A 62 -4.08 1.56 -6.99
C SER A 62 -3.32 1.33 -5.68
N VAL A 63 -2.38 2.23 -5.32
CA VAL A 63 -1.68 2.18 -4.02
C VAL A 63 -2.67 2.27 -2.87
N LYS A 64 -3.63 3.20 -2.94
CA LYS A 64 -4.67 3.38 -1.92
C LYS A 64 -5.56 2.13 -1.80
N ALA A 65 -5.96 1.53 -2.91
CA ALA A 65 -6.73 0.29 -2.93
C ALA A 65 -5.96 -0.86 -2.26
N ILE A 66 -4.68 -1.02 -2.59
CA ILE A 66 -3.81 -2.03 -1.96
C ILE A 66 -3.70 -1.80 -0.46
N LEU A 67 -3.49 -0.55 -0.02
CA LEU A 67 -3.45 -0.21 1.40
C LEU A 67 -4.77 -0.56 2.11
N SER A 68 -5.91 -0.29 1.48
CA SER A 68 -7.24 -0.64 2.02
C SER A 68 -7.37 -2.16 2.19
N VAL A 69 -7.08 -2.94 1.15
CA VAL A 69 -7.14 -4.41 1.15
C VAL A 69 -6.24 -5.00 2.24
N ILE A 70 -4.98 -4.58 2.31
CA ILE A 70 -4.03 -5.12 3.31
C ILE A 70 -4.46 -4.74 4.73
N THR A 71 -4.95 -3.51 4.94
CA THR A 71 -5.47 -3.07 6.24
C THR A 71 -6.66 -3.91 6.67
N THR A 72 -7.58 -4.19 5.76
CA THR A 72 -8.73 -5.06 5.97
C THR A 72 -8.31 -6.48 6.34
N ILE A 73 -7.39 -7.09 5.58
CA ILE A 73 -6.85 -8.42 5.88
C ILE A 73 -6.21 -8.45 7.27
N TYR A 74 -5.42 -7.41 7.61
CA TYR A 74 -4.77 -7.33 8.91
C TYR A 74 -5.79 -7.23 10.06
N LYS A 75 -6.86 -6.45 9.92
CA LYS A 75 -7.96 -6.39 10.90
C LYS A 75 -8.62 -7.75 11.10
N VAL A 76 -8.89 -8.48 10.01
CA VAL A 76 -9.47 -9.82 10.06
C VAL A 76 -8.55 -10.81 10.78
N LEU A 77 -7.27 -10.82 10.42
CA LEU A 77 -6.27 -11.69 11.06
C LEU A 77 -6.17 -11.39 12.56
N ARG A 78 -6.14 -10.11 12.94
CA ARG A 78 -6.09 -9.71 14.35
C ARG A 78 -7.34 -10.08 15.14
N MET A 79 -8.53 -10.06 14.54
CA MET A 79 -9.75 -10.57 15.18
C MET A 79 -9.72 -12.09 15.32
N THR A 80 -9.08 -12.79 14.39
CA THR A 80 -8.97 -14.26 14.38
C THR A 80 -7.95 -14.79 15.38
N ASP A 81 -6.92 -14.01 15.70
CA ASP A 81 -5.95 -14.33 16.76
C ASP A 81 -6.57 -14.32 18.18
N CYS A 82 -7.85 -13.97 18.33
CA CYS A 82 -8.58 -14.08 19.58
C CYS A 82 -9.06 -15.53 19.78
N GLU A 83 -8.87 -16.10 20.98
CA GLU A 83 -9.11 -17.54 21.27
C GLU A 83 -10.56 -18.02 20.99
N ASP A 84 -11.52 -17.10 20.92
CA ASP A 84 -12.95 -17.38 20.68
C ASP A 84 -13.39 -17.27 19.19
N ALA A 85 -12.46 -17.06 18.25
CA ALA A 85 -12.81 -16.86 16.85
C ALA A 85 -13.30 -18.16 16.17
N THR A 86 -14.58 -18.18 15.77
CA THR A 86 -15.16 -19.28 14.98
C THR A 86 -15.03 -19.02 13.48
N LEU A 87 -15.01 -20.09 12.66
CA LEU A 87 -14.99 -19.96 11.19
C LEU A 87 -16.17 -19.13 10.65
N GLY A 88 -17.35 -19.23 11.27
CA GLY A 88 -18.53 -18.43 10.89
C GLY A 88 -18.32 -16.93 11.11
N LEU A 89 -17.70 -16.56 12.24
CA LEU A 89 -17.29 -15.19 12.51
C LEU A 89 -16.27 -14.70 11.48
N LEU A 90 -15.35 -15.57 11.07
CA LEU A 90 -14.30 -15.28 10.09
C LEU A 90 -14.84 -15.09 8.65
N ILE A 91 -15.90 -15.77 8.27
CA ILE A 91 -16.54 -15.51 6.97
C ILE A 91 -17.34 -14.20 7.04
N HIS A 92 -18.01 -13.95 8.16
CA HIS A 92 -18.80 -12.74 8.37
C HIS A 92 -17.93 -11.46 8.35
N ILE A 93 -16.84 -11.42 9.12
CA ILE A 93 -15.97 -10.22 9.15
C ILE A 93 -15.24 -9.99 7.82
N MET A 94 -14.94 -11.04 7.04
CA MET A 94 -14.30 -10.91 5.73
C MET A 94 -15.28 -10.34 4.73
N ARG A 95 -16.53 -10.83 4.73
CA ARG A 95 -17.59 -10.30 3.89
C ARG A 95 -17.83 -8.82 4.17
N ARG A 96 -18.01 -8.45 5.44
CA ARG A 96 -18.22 -7.04 5.80
C ARG A 96 -17.03 -6.16 5.42
N ALA A 97 -15.81 -6.64 5.62
CA ALA A 97 -14.64 -5.85 5.28
C ALA A 97 -14.37 -5.76 3.77
N MET A 98 -14.85 -6.71 2.97
CA MET A 98 -14.87 -6.61 1.50
C MET A 98 -15.92 -5.62 0.98
N GLU A 99 -17.02 -5.41 1.72
CA GLU A 99 -18.03 -4.38 1.40
C GLU A 99 -17.54 -2.95 1.69
N GLU A 100 -16.50 -2.80 2.51
CA GLU A 100 -15.90 -1.52 2.92
C GLU A 100 -14.69 -1.10 2.05
N ILE A 101 -14.24 -1.94 1.12
CA ILE A 101 -13.13 -1.69 0.18
C ILE A 101 -13.66 -1.07 -1.11
#